data_AF-A0A7C1CD80-F1
#
_entry.id   AF-A0A7C1CD80-F1
#
_cell.length_a   1.000
_cell.length_b   1.000
_cell.length_c   1.000
_cell.angle_alpha   90.00
_cell.angle_beta   90.00
_cell.angle_gamma   90.00
#
_symmetry.space_group_name_H-M   'P 1'
#
loop_
_entity.id
_entity.type
_entity.pdbx_description
1 polymer ?
#
loop_
_entity_poly.entity_id
_entity_poly.type
_entity_poly.pdbx_seq_one_letter_code
_entity_poly.pdbx_strand_id
1 'polypeptide(L)'
;MKVWYDACTGKQVRYGAAIIKRLEKKGHKIIFTTREHPDTIPLAKHLGLNFEVVRKYAPQSKFTRLYESLERQLKFCNMFKDE
;
A
#
# COMPACT_ATOMS: atom_id res chain seq x y z
N MET A 1 -4.01 -17.31 3.81
CA MET A 1 -3.09 -16.67 2.84
C MET A 1 -2.80 -15.25 3.30
N LYS A 2 -1.54 -14.84 3.21
CA LYS A 2 -1.14 -13.44 3.37
C LYS A 2 -1.28 -12.71 2.05
N VAL A 3 -1.90 -11.53 2.06
CA VAL A 3 -2.18 -10.75 0.86
C VAL A 3 -1.62 -9.35 1.05
N TRP A 4 -0.85 -8.90 0.08
CA TRP A 4 -0.39 -7.52 0.00
C TRP A 4 -1.32 -6.72 -0.90
N TYR A 5 -1.81 -5.58 -0.39
CA TYR A 5 -2.57 -4.61 -1.16
C TYR A 5 -1.85 -3.26 -1.13
N ASP A 6 -1.31 -2.83 -2.28
CA ASP A 6 -0.60 -1.56 -2.42
C ASP A 6 -1.50 -0.48 -3.04
N ALA A 7 -1.76 0.59 -2.30
CA ALA A 7 -2.51 1.74 -2.77
C ALA A 7 -1.60 2.97 -2.99
N CYS A 8 -1.25 3.20 -4.24
CA CYS A 8 -0.49 4.37 -4.68
C CYS A 8 -1.33 5.66 -4.80
N THR A 9 -2.66 5.58 -4.83
CA THR A 9 -3.54 6.74 -5.06
C THR A 9 -4.80 6.69 -4.19
N GLY A 10 -5.47 7.83 -3.99
CA GLY A 10 -6.72 7.88 -3.21
C GLY A 10 -7.80 6.93 -3.74
N LYS A 11 -7.95 6.82 -5.07
CA LYS A 11 -8.89 5.85 -5.68
C LYS A 11 -8.57 4.40 -5.30
N GLN A 12 -7.30 4.03 -5.25
CA GLN A 12 -6.87 2.69 -4.83
C GLN A 12 -7.13 2.48 -3.33
N VAL A 13 -6.97 3.50 -2.49
CA VAL A 13 -7.35 3.43 -1.07
C VAL A 13 -8.86 3.18 -0.94
N ARG A 14 -9.69 3.94 -1.69
CA ARG A 14 -11.15 3.82 -1.66
C ARG A 14 -11.63 2.42 -2.03
N TYR A 15 -11.12 1.85 -3.14
CA TYR A 15 -11.50 0.49 -3.53
C TYR A 15 -10.84 -0.56 -2.62
N GLY A 16 -9.61 -0.30 -2.17
CA GLY A 16 -8.87 -1.14 -1.25
C GLY A 16 -9.64 -1.40 0.04
N ALA A 17 -10.26 -0.37 0.63
CA ALA A 17 -11.07 -0.52 1.84
C ALA A 17 -12.14 -1.62 1.72
N ALA A 18 -12.86 -1.67 0.58
CA ALA A 18 -13.88 -2.69 0.35
C ALA A 18 -13.28 -4.08 0.09
N ILE A 19 -12.19 -4.14 -0.68
CA ILE A 19 -11.50 -5.39 -1.03
C ILE A 19 -10.89 -6.03 0.21
N ILE A 20 -10.15 -5.26 1.00
CA ILE A 20 -9.47 -5.67 2.24
C ILE A 20 -10.50 -6.24 3.21
N LYS A 21 -11.57 -5.49 3.49
CA LYS A 21 -12.66 -5.95 4.37
C LYS A 21 -13.25 -7.29 3.91
N ARG A 22 -13.40 -7.51 2.60
CA ARG A 22 -13.91 -8.78 2.05
C ARG A 22 -12.90 -9.91 2.20
N LEU A 23 -11.61 -9.64 2.05
CA LEU A 23 -10.56 -10.65 2.20
C LEU A 23 -10.34 -11.02 3.67
N GLU A 24 -10.39 -10.04 4.59
CA GLU A 24 -10.34 -10.27 6.03
C GLU A 24 -11.49 -11.16 6.50
N LYS A 25 -12.71 -10.91 6.01
CA LYS A 25 -13.89 -11.78 6.27
C LYS A 25 -13.71 -13.23 5.79
N LYS A 26 -12.81 -13.47 4.84
CA LYS A 26 -12.45 -14.81 4.35
C LYS A 26 -11.27 -15.42 5.11
N GLY A 27 -10.77 -14.76 6.16
CA GLY A 27 -9.65 -15.24 6.98
C GLY A 27 -8.27 -14.98 6.37
N HIS A 28 -8.16 -14.07 5.40
CA HIS A 28 -6.85 -13.68 4.85
C HIS A 28 -6.17 -12.64 5.76
N LYS A 29 -4.85 -12.75 5.91
CA LYS A 29 -4.02 -11.74 6.61
C LYS A 29 -3.65 -10.66 5.61
N ILE A 30 -4.00 -9.41 5.87
CA ILE A 30 -3.77 -8.31 4.94
C ILE A 30 -2.60 -7.45 5.40
N ILE A 31 -1.67 -7.18 4.47
CA ILE A 31 -0.72 -6.07 4.58
C ILE A 31 -1.19 -5.00 3.60
N PHE A 32 -1.65 -3.88 4.14
CA PHE A 32 -2.07 -2.74 3.35
C PHE A 32 -0.99 -1.66 3.37
N THR A 33 -0.45 -1.33 2.21
CA THR A 33 0.57 -0.27 2.08
C THR A 33 0.04 0.90 1.26
N THR A 34 0.54 2.08 1.58
CA THR A 34 0.35 3.28 0.76
C THR A 34 1.70 3.93 0.53
N ARG A 35 1.84 4.73 -0.53
CA ARG A 35 2.96 5.67 -0.62
C ARG A 35 2.60 6.99 0.06
N GLU A 36 3.60 7.76 0.45
CA GLU A 36 3.41 9.15 0.86
C GLU A 36 2.87 9.96 -0.32
N HIS A 37 1.55 10.18 -0.32
CA HIS A 37 0.81 10.88 -1.35
C HIS A 37 -0.29 11.71 -0.66
N PRO A 38 -0.57 12.94 -1.13
CA PRO A 38 -1.53 13.84 -0.48
C PRO A 38 -2.90 13.21 -0.23
N ASP A 39 -3.38 12.39 -1.18
CA ASP A 39 -4.70 11.76 -1.06
C ASP A 39 -4.72 10.43 -0.30
N THR A 40 -3.60 9.70 -0.20
CA THR A 40 -3.65 8.31 0.32
C THR A 40 -3.73 8.29 1.83
N ILE A 41 -2.87 9.04 2.51
CA ILE A 41 -2.76 9.04 3.97
C ILE A 41 -4.03 9.62 4.62
N PRO A 42 -4.55 10.80 4.22
CA PRO A 42 -5.76 11.34 4.83
C PRO A 42 -6.97 10.45 4.61
N LEU A 43 -7.13 9.90 3.40
CA LEU A 43 -8.26 9.01 3.11
C LEU A 43 -8.16 7.69 3.86
N ALA A 44 -6.98 7.08 3.96
CA ALA A 44 -6.80 5.83 4.69
C ALA A 44 -7.08 6.03 6.20
N LYS A 45 -6.64 7.16 6.78
CA LYS A 45 -6.99 7.56 8.15
C LYS A 45 -8.49 7.79 8.32
N HIS A 46 -9.12 8.53 7.40
CA HIS A 46 -10.56 8.82 7.43
C HIS A 46 -11.40 7.55 7.39
N LEU A 47 -10.96 6.53 6.64
CA LEU A 47 -11.62 5.24 6.52
C LEU A 47 -11.27 4.25 7.66
N GLY A 48 -10.42 4.64 8.61
CA GLY A 48 -10.02 3.80 9.74
C GLY A 48 -9.23 2.54 9.34
N LEU A 49 -8.46 2.62 8.25
CA LEU A 49 -7.66 1.49 7.77
C LEU A 49 -6.35 1.38 8.57
N ASN A 50 -5.91 0.15 8.82
CA ASN A 50 -4.54 -0.11 9.27
C ASN A 50 -3.63 -0.17 8.04
N PHE A 51 -2.65 0.72 7.95
CA PHE A 51 -1.75 0.80 6.79
C PHE A 51 -0.32 1.15 7.17
N GLU A 52 0.60 0.75 6.30
CA GLU A 52 2.00 1.16 6.37
C GLU A 52 2.31 2.14 5.23
N VAL A 53 3.01 3.23 5.54
CA VAL A 53 3.53 4.14 4.51
C VAL A 53 4.87 3.59 4.02
N VAL A 54 4.93 3.28 2.72
CA VAL A 54 6.11 2.74 2.05
C VAL A 54 6.51 3.69 0.93
N ARG A 55 7.64 4.36 1.15
CA ARG A 55 8.27 5.26 0.18
C ARG A 55 7.34 6.42 -0.20
N LYS A 56 7.79 7.28 -1.10
CA LYS A 56 7.10 8.54 -1.45
C LYS A 56 6.68 8.60 -2.90
N TYR A 57 5.66 9.42 -3.16
CA TYR A 57 5.36 9.83 -4.52
C TYR A 57 6.41 10.84 -5.01
N ALA A 58 7.34 10.38 -5.85
CA ALA A 58 8.41 11.21 -6.42
C ALA A 58 8.29 11.30 -7.95
N PRO A 59 7.45 12.20 -8.50
CA PRO A 59 7.28 12.36 -9.94
C PRO A 59 8.34 13.26 -10.61
N GLN A 60 9.33 13.77 -9.85
CA GLN A 60 10.26 14.80 -10.32
C GLN A 60 11.16 14.34 -11.47
N SER A 61 11.49 13.05 -11.55
CA SER A 61 12.27 12.49 -12.65
C SER A 61 11.96 11.01 -12.89
N LYS A 62 12.32 10.49 -14.07
CA LYS A 62 12.21 9.04 -14.35
C LYS A 62 13.04 8.22 -13.37
N PHE A 63 14.23 8.70 -13.02
CA PHE A 63 15.13 8.05 -12.07
C PHE A 63 14.51 7.96 -10.67
N THR A 64 14.06 9.10 -10.11
CA THR A 64 13.47 9.13 -8.76
C THR A 64 12.21 8.27 -8.67
N ARG A 65 11.37 8.29 -9.71
CA ARG A 65 10.18 7.43 -9.80
C ARG A 65 10.53 5.94 -9.82
N LEU A 66 11.57 5.55 -10.56
CA LEU A 66 12.05 4.17 -10.61
C LEU A 66 12.65 3.75 -9.26
N TYR A 67 13.53 4.57 -8.69
CA TYR A 67 14.17 4.32 -7.41
C TYR A 67 13.15 4.11 -6.28
N GLU A 68 12.20 5.02 -6.10
CA GLU A 68 11.13 4.87 -5.10
C GLU A 68 10.23 3.65 -5.36
N SER A 69 10.11 3.22 -6.62
CA SER A 69 9.36 2.01 -6.96
C SER A 69 10.14 0.73 -6.63
N LEU A 70 11.43 0.68 -6.93
CA LEU A 70 12.28 -0.47 -6.60
C LEU A 70 12.40 -0.67 -5.09
N GLU A 71 12.59 0.41 -4.34
CA GLU A 71 12.61 0.38 -2.87
C GLU A 71 11.30 -0.18 -2.28
N ARG A 72 10.15 0.16 -2.87
CA ARG A 72 8.86 -0.40 -2.48
C ARG A 72 8.78 -1.91 -2.77
N GLN A 73 9.28 -2.36 -3.91
CA GLN A 73 9.33 -3.80 -4.24
C GLN A 73 10.25 -4.57 -3.29
N LEU A 74 11.41 -4.02 -2.94
CA LEU A 74 12.33 -4.64 -1.97
C LEU A 74 11.66 -4.79 -0.60
N LYS A 75 10.92 -3.77 -0.15
CA LYS A 75 10.17 -3.85 1.10
C LYS A 75 9.09 -4.92 1.05
N PHE A 76 8.40 -5.06 -0.09
CA PHE A 76 7.46 -6.16 -0.31
C PHE A 76 8.15 -7.53 -0.19
N CYS A 77 9.27 -7.75 -0.87
CA CYS A 77 10.02 -9.01 -0.75
C CYS A 77 10.36 -9.33 0.72
N ASN A 78 10.79 -8.32 1.49
CA ASN A 78 11.10 -8.49 2.91
C ASN A 78 9.86 -8.83 3.76
N MET A 79 8.69 -8.28 3.45
CA MET A 79 7.44 -8.59 4.15
C MET A 79 6.99 -10.05 3.99
N PHE A 80 7.44 -10.74 2.95
CA PHE A 80 7.07 -12.12 2.62
C PHE A 80 8.24 -13.10 2.71
N LYS A 81 9.36 -12.68 3.31
CA LYS A 81 10.60 -13.48 3.34
C LYS A 81 10.44 -14.85 4.00
N ASP A 82 9.60 -14.95 5.03
CA ASP A 82 9.43 -16.15 5.86
C ASP A 82 8.09 -16.88 5.59
N GLU A 83 7.39 -16.53 4.50
CA GLU A 83 6.22 -17.27 4.00
C GLU A 83 6.65 -18.39 3.05
#